data_AF-A0A0D5M9V7-F1
#
_entry.id   AF-A0A0D5M9V7-F1
#
_cell.length_a   1.000
_cell.length_b   1.000
_cell.length_c   1.000
_cell.angle_alpha   90.00
_cell.angle_beta   90.00
_cell.angle_gamma   90.00
#
_symmetry.space_group_name_H-M   'P 1'
#
loop_
_entity.id
_entity.type
_entity.pdbx_description
1 polymer ?
#
loop_
_entity_poly.entity_id
_entity_poly.type
_entity_poly.pdbx_seq_one_letter_code
_entity_poly.pdbx_strand_id
1 'polypeptide(L)'
;MDNNQRLKALAHAMRLDRGDISKACKAGGFDASLADVAHWLRGAGKELDKGPGYTPSGYTEYKPMPDIAFDAFCLGIKAILDDAETAQNH
;
A
#
# COMPACT_ATOMS: atom_id res chain seq x y z
N MET A 1 15.29 3.99 6.21
CA MET A 1 13.85 3.69 6.08
C MET A 1 13.53 3.62 4.60
N ASP A 2 13.11 2.46 4.10
CA ASP A 2 12.75 2.26 2.68
C ASP A 2 11.33 2.78 2.37
N ASN A 3 10.97 2.88 1.09
CA ASN A 3 9.65 3.38 0.68
C ASN A 3 8.50 2.50 1.20
N ASN A 4 8.71 1.20 1.36
CA ASN A 4 7.71 0.29 1.93
C ASN A 4 7.42 0.64 3.40
N GLN A 5 8.45 0.94 4.19
CA GLN A 5 8.33 1.37 5.57
C GLN A 5 7.65 2.74 5.65
N ARG A 6 8.04 3.69 4.79
CA ARG A 6 7.43 5.02 4.72
C ARG A 6 5.94 4.92 4.37
N LEU A 7 5.61 4.16 3.33
CA LEU A 7 4.22 3.89 2.93
C LEU A 7 3.42 3.28 4.07
N LYS A 8 3.95 2.27 4.77
CA LYS A 8 3.26 1.65 5.92
C LYS A 8 2.98 2.64 7.04
N ALA A 9 3.96 3.48 7.38
CA ALA A 9 3.79 4.48 8.42
C ALA A 9 2.68 5.48 8.07
N LEU A 10 2.69 5.98 6.83
CA LEU A 10 1.67 6.91 6.33
C LEU A 10 0.28 6.26 6.23
N ALA A 11 0.20 5.08 5.62
CA ALA A 11 -1.05 4.33 5.50
C ALA A 11 -1.67 4.02 6.87
N HIS A 12 -0.85 3.66 7.87
CA HIS A 12 -1.33 3.45 9.23
C HIS A 12 -1.80 4.74 9.89
N ALA A 13 -1.02 5.82 9.81
CA ALA A 13 -1.35 7.12 10.40
C ALA A 13 -2.66 7.70 9.84
N MET A 14 -2.86 7.52 8.53
CA MET A 14 -4.01 8.06 7.80
C MET A 14 -5.18 7.06 7.67
N ARG A 15 -5.02 5.84 8.21
CA ARG A 15 -5.99 4.74 8.13
C ARG A 15 -6.41 4.38 6.69
N LEU A 16 -5.46 4.45 5.76
CA LEU A 16 -5.69 4.13 4.35
C LEU A 16 -5.73 2.62 4.13
N ASP A 17 -6.68 2.18 3.31
CA ASP A 17 -6.71 0.81 2.84
C ASP A 17 -5.88 0.62 1.55
N ARG A 18 -5.85 -0.63 1.04
CA ARG A 18 -5.11 -0.94 -0.20
C ARG A 18 -5.69 -0.26 -1.43
N GLY A 19 -7.01 -0.07 -1.46
CA GLY A 19 -7.72 0.62 -2.52
C GLY A 19 -7.39 2.11 -2.54
N ASP A 20 -7.34 2.75 -1.37
CA ASP A 20 -6.97 4.16 -1.23
C ASP A 20 -5.55 4.41 -1.72
N ILE A 21 -4.60 3.55 -1.35
CA ILE A 21 -3.21 3.65 -1.80
C ILE A 21 -3.12 3.47 -3.33
N SER A 22 -3.82 2.48 -3.89
CA SER A 22 -3.84 2.25 -5.35
C SER A 22 -4.44 3.44 -6.09
N LYS A 23 -5.55 4.01 -5.57
CA LYS A 23 -6.18 5.23 -6.11
C LYS A 23 -5.25 6.44 -6.00
N ALA A 24 -4.56 6.63 -4.88
CA ALA A 24 -3.61 7.72 -4.69
C ALA A 24 -2.45 7.62 -5.69
N CYS A 25 -1.84 6.43 -5.85
CA CYS A 25 -0.81 6.21 -6.87
C CYS A 25 -1.33 6.58 -8.26
N LYS A 26 -2.54 6.14 -8.61
CA LYS A 26 -3.17 6.41 -9.91
C LYS A 26 -3.41 7.91 -10.13
N ALA A 27 -3.91 8.61 -9.12
CA ALA A 27 -4.10 10.06 -9.16
C ALA A 27 -2.78 10.82 -9.33
N GLY A 28 -1.68 10.31 -8.77
CA GLY A 28 -0.33 10.84 -8.97
C GLY A 28 0.38 10.37 -10.24
N GLY A 29 -0.27 9.60 -11.12
CA GLY A 29 0.27 9.19 -12.41
C GLY A 29 0.98 7.82 -12.44
N PHE A 30 0.82 6.98 -11.42
CA PHE A 30 1.37 5.62 -11.37
C PHE A 30 0.27 4.57 -11.19
N ASP A 31 0.13 3.66 -12.15
CA ASP A 31 -0.89 2.59 -12.09
C ASP A 31 -0.39 1.42 -11.23
N ALA A 32 -0.71 1.45 -9.94
CA ALA A 32 -0.38 0.40 -8.98
C ALA A 32 -1.55 -0.57 -8.82
N SER A 33 -1.33 -1.87 -9.06
CA SER A 33 -2.36 -2.88 -8.78
C SER A 33 -2.54 -3.09 -7.27
N LEU A 34 -3.71 -3.62 -6.86
CA LEU A 34 -3.93 -4.03 -5.47
C LEU A 34 -2.93 -5.09 -4.99
N ALA A 35 -2.42 -5.91 -5.91
CA ALA A 35 -1.38 -6.89 -5.61
C ALA A 35 -0.05 -6.20 -5.31
N ASP A 36 0.36 -5.20 -6.09
CA ASP A 36 1.57 -4.41 -5.85
C ASP A 36 1.52 -3.74 -4.48
N VAL A 37 0.41 -3.07 -4.17
CA VAL A 37 0.20 -2.44 -2.87
C VAL A 37 0.24 -3.47 -1.74
N ALA A 38 -0.39 -4.63 -1.91
CA ALA A 38 -0.33 -5.69 -0.92
C ALA A 38 1.10 -6.21 -0.69
N HIS A 39 1.91 -6.30 -1.75
CA HIS A 39 3.33 -6.64 -1.65
C HIS A 39 4.12 -5.56 -0.91
N TRP A 40 3.89 -4.28 -1.19
CA TRP A 40 4.58 -3.19 -0.48
C TRP A 40 4.25 -3.14 1.01
N LEU A 41 3.00 -3.47 1.37
CA LEU A 41 2.53 -3.51 2.75
C LEU A 41 2.95 -4.79 3.51
N ARG A 42 3.11 -5.94 2.84
CA ARG A 42 3.74 -7.14 3.44
C ARG A 42 5.23 -6.89 3.59
N GLY A 43 5.76 -6.93 4.81
CA GLY A 43 7.22 -6.90 4.99
C GLY A 43 7.87 -8.12 4.31
N ALA A 44 9.17 -8.02 4.00
CA ALA A 44 9.96 -9.17 3.59
C ALA A 44 9.88 -10.30 4.63
N GLY A 45 9.91 -11.57 4.18
CA GLY A 45 10.13 -12.71 5.09
C GLY A 45 8.96 -13.08 6.00
N LYS A 46 7.72 -12.63 5.71
CA LYS A 46 6.55 -13.20 6.38
C LYS A 46 6.29 -14.60 5.85
N GLU A 47 6.13 -15.56 6.76
CA GLU A 47 5.69 -16.91 6.43
C GLU A 47 4.30 -16.84 5.78
N LEU A 48 4.15 -17.52 4.64
CA LEU A 48 2.85 -17.67 4.01
C LEU A 48 2.09 -18.78 4.74
N ASP A 49 1.40 -18.43 5.82
CA ASP A 49 0.56 -19.39 6.54
C ASP A 49 -0.66 -19.80 5.70
N LYS A 50 -0.76 -21.11 5.45
CA LYS A 50 -1.96 -21.78 4.93
C LYS A 50 -2.58 -22.65 6.01
N GLY A 51 -3.07 -22.06 7.10
CA GLY A 51 -3.92 -22.75 8.08
C GLY A 51 -3.27 -23.93 8.82
N PRO A 52 -3.97 -24.53 9.79
CA PRO A 52 -3.44 -25.62 10.59
C PRO A 52 -3.29 -26.89 9.75
N GLY A 53 -2.06 -27.26 9.42
CA GLY A 53 -1.71 -28.52 8.75
C GLY A 53 -0.84 -28.43 7.49
N TYR A 54 -0.47 -27.23 7.04
CA TYR A 54 0.37 -27.07 5.84
C TYR A 54 1.85 -26.83 6.19
N THR A 55 2.74 -27.55 5.50
CA THR A 55 4.18 -27.23 5.44
C THR A 55 4.36 -25.86 4.74
N PRO A 56 5.19 -24.94 5.26
CA PRO A 56 5.40 -23.63 4.64
C PRO A 56 5.86 -23.80 3.19
N SER A 57 5.09 -23.29 2.23
CA SER A 57 5.42 -23.41 0.80
C SER A 57 6.39 -22.32 0.32
N GLY A 58 6.78 -21.38 1.19
CA GLY A 58 7.68 -20.30 0.87
C GLY A 58 7.50 -19.06 1.77
N TYR A 59 8.35 -18.07 1.55
CA TYR A 59 8.32 -16.77 2.21
C TYR A 59 7.77 -15.71 1.26
N THR A 60 7.16 -14.66 1.79
CA THR A 60 6.83 -13.49 0.97
C THR A 60 8.10 -12.88 0.40
N GLU A 61 8.20 -12.86 -0.93
CA GLU A 61 9.25 -12.14 -1.63
C GLU A 61 9.14 -10.64 -1.36
N TYR A 62 10.28 -10.01 -1.04
CA TYR A 62 10.35 -8.58 -0.85
C TYR A 62 10.30 -7.88 -2.20
N LYS A 63 9.23 -7.14 -2.45
CA LYS A 63 9.11 -6.25 -3.59
C LYS A 63 9.24 -4.80 -3.11
N PRO A 64 10.35 -4.10 -3.39
CA PRO A 64 10.48 -2.70 -3.03
C PRO A 64 9.48 -1.86 -3.84
N MET A 65 8.91 -0.86 -3.18
CA MET A 65 8.13 0.20 -3.80
C MET A 65 9.09 1.12 -4.56
N PRO A 66 8.94 1.25 -5.88
CA PRO A 66 9.77 2.17 -6.67
C PRO A 66 9.60 3.62 -6.19
N ASP A 67 10.65 4.43 -6.32
CA ASP A 67 10.60 5.86 -5.94
C ASP A 67 9.48 6.60 -6.68
N ILE A 68 9.33 6.36 -7.99
CA ILE A 68 8.26 6.95 -8.81
C ILE A 68 6.85 6.61 -8.30
N ALA A 69 6.66 5.40 -7.73
CA ALA A 69 5.39 5.02 -7.17
C ALA A 69 5.13 5.74 -5.84
N PHE A 70 6.17 5.96 -5.03
CA PHE A 70 6.06 6.68 -3.77
C PHE A 70 5.80 8.17 -3.98
N ASP A 71 6.46 8.78 -4.96
CA ASP A 71 6.20 10.17 -5.37
C ASP A 71 4.76 10.33 -5.87
N ALA A 72 4.30 9.42 -6.74
CA ALA A 72 2.92 9.41 -7.21
C ALA A 72 1.91 9.26 -6.05
N PHE A 73 2.16 8.36 -5.10
CA PHE A 73 1.35 8.25 -3.89
C PHE A 73 1.28 9.58 -3.13
N CYS A 74 2.42 10.23 -2.89
CA CYS A 74 2.47 11.50 -2.15
C CYS A 74 1.75 12.64 -2.88
N LEU A 75 1.82 12.69 -4.21
CA LEU A 75 1.13 13.68 -5.03
C LEU A 75 -0.39 13.44 -5.08
N GLY A 76 -0.80 12.18 -5.19
CA GLY A 76 -2.21 11.80 -5.34
C GLY A 76 -2.99 11.67 -4.03
N ILE A 77 -2.33 11.68 -2.88
CA ILE A 77 -2.98 11.49 -1.57
C ILE A 77 -3.99 12.58 -1.24
N LYS A 78 -3.80 13.79 -1.77
CA LYS A 78 -4.75 14.90 -1.62
C LYS A 78 -6.14 14.52 -2.11
N ALA A 79 -6.24 13.82 -3.24
CA ALA A 79 -7.53 13.40 -3.79
C ALA A 79 -8.29 12.47 -2.82
N ILE A 80 -7.58 11.61 -2.07
CA ILE A 80 -8.19 10.73 -1.08
C ILE A 80 -8.68 11.52 0.15
N LEU A 81 -7.93 12.53 0.56
CA LEU A 81 -8.31 13.38 1.68
C LEU A 81 -9.54 14.25 1.34
N ASP A 82 -9.55 14.84 0.14
CA ASP A 82 -10.67 15.66 -0.35
C ASP A 82 -11.97 14.81 -0.48
N ASP A 83 -11.86 13.56 -0.95
CA ASP A 83 -12.99 12.61 -1.01
C ASP A 83 -13.52 12.28 0.40
N ALA A 84 -12.62 12.07 1.37
CA ALA A 84 -12.98 11.76 2.75
C ALA A 84 -13.66 12.94 3.47
N GLU A 85 -13.20 14.17 3.23
CA GLU A 85 -13.84 15.38 3.76
C GLU A 85 -15.25 15.58 3.16
N THR A 86 -15.42 15.29 1.87
CA THR A 86 -16.72 15.40 1.20
C THR A 86 -17.73 14.39 1.76
N ALA A 87 -17.29 13.16 2.07
CA ALA A 87 -18.14 12.12 2.64
C ALA A 87 -18.60 12.39 4.08
N GLN A 88 -17.93 13.27 4.83
CA GLN A 88 -18.32 13.66 6.20
C GLN A 88 -19.35 14.78 6.25
N ASN A 89 -19.52 15.53 5.15
CA ASN A 89 -20.41 16.69 5.08
C ASN A 89 -21.81 16.36 4.48
N HIS A 90 -22.09 15.07 4.25
CA HIS A 90 -23.35 14.54 3.75
C HIS A 90 -23.92 13.48 4.70
#